data_AF-A0A7J0BR60-F1
#
_entry.id   AF-A0A7J0BR60-F1
#
_cell.length_a   1.000
_cell.length_b   1.000
_cell.length_c   1.000
_cell.angle_alpha   90.00
_cell.angle_beta   90.00
_cell.angle_gamma   90.00
#
_symmetry.space_group_name_H-M   'P 1'
#
loop_
_entity.id
_entity.type
_entity.pdbx_description
1 polymer ?
#
loop_
_entity_poly.entity_id
_entity_poly.type
_entity_poly.pdbx_seq_one_letter_code
_entity_poly.pdbx_strand_id
1 'polypeptide(L)'
;MTTETAPALSPAQRFTAYWNTLREQKERKTVREILEREVLLCFINTNKDRINEFPLLTPQQRAAVDFLTIRGAAEPLHEPVGNLISAFINLLNKYGGLASSGDNAGAEAEVPLLLNLESLLLKAVQSVVYTTALSVDNFSEVLIRHYGEEALHPIDSIMETVELGERFWKEHFDHFIGMLADCAYREITANQLYSIRRDKSRLVIRFNFDDILSRLKNTAKSVEKTRAQSTYEESLRSFESRRARKGLVEHLTTLAQTTALPFQLSDLPHIARIVCMDPAGLSYENAQALLNGGASGATDAEGTVLDEGHAAFVLEQVRIMACTAAFSLNIMRQDFQKSLGMFESKEAACIMKLLGTFDLASIEQAFYAMLEFQFLSIIRQRAGDDLGKMQLRAMRLRRARVAAVGALAEQGMNRIRRNKLWVRDPDNDEFLLFAQQLPQDFKAMVEMLHLEPALQKSILALWQRAPQKVFLLVQLNLDLISRTTTNLNQRLGEIFVRLGTLGPGKKNGTAA
;
A
#
# COMPACT_ATOMS: atom_id res chain seq x y z
N MET A 1 -14.30 10.43 -32.32
CA MET A 1 -15.67 9.89 -32.22
C MET A 1 -16.28 10.48 -30.97
N THR A 2 -17.22 11.41 -31.14
CA THR A 2 -17.99 12.03 -30.06
C THR A 2 -18.93 10.97 -29.49
N THR A 3 -18.56 10.37 -28.36
CA THR A 3 -19.47 9.55 -27.57
C THR A 3 -20.56 10.47 -27.04
N GLU A 4 -21.75 10.41 -27.63
CA GLU A 4 -22.97 10.91 -27.01
C GLU A 4 -23.10 10.22 -25.63
N THR A 5 -22.76 10.93 -24.57
CA THR A 5 -23.06 10.50 -23.20
C THR A 5 -24.58 10.45 -23.08
N ALA A 6 -25.12 9.25 -22.90
CA ALA A 6 -26.55 9.06 -22.64
C ALA A 6 -26.99 10.01 -21.51
N PRO A 7 -28.19 10.62 -21.60
CA PRO A 7 -28.66 11.56 -20.60
C PRO A 7 -28.72 10.89 -19.22
N ALA A 8 -28.24 11.61 -18.19
CA ALA A 8 -28.28 11.12 -16.82
C ALA A 8 -29.72 10.76 -16.40
N LEU A 9 -29.88 9.59 -15.81
CA LEU A 9 -31.20 9.09 -15.38
C LEU A 9 -31.81 10.02 -14.33
N SER A 10 -33.11 10.31 -14.46
CA SER A 10 -33.85 11.07 -13.45
C SER A 10 -33.97 10.28 -12.14
N PRO A 11 -34.20 10.93 -10.99
CA PRO A 11 -34.39 10.24 -9.71
C PRO A 11 -35.43 9.11 -9.78
N ALA A 12 -36.58 9.35 -10.42
CA ALA A 12 -37.64 8.36 -10.57
C ALA A 12 -37.20 7.15 -11.41
N GLN A 13 -36.44 7.37 -12.48
CA GLN A 13 -35.88 6.29 -13.30
C GLN A 13 -34.90 5.43 -12.49
N ARG A 14 -34.03 6.08 -11.70
CA ARG A 14 -33.07 5.38 -10.84
C ARG A 14 -33.76 4.54 -9.77
N PHE A 15 -34.72 5.12 -9.04
CA PHE A 15 -35.47 4.39 -8.01
C PHE A 15 -36.28 3.23 -8.59
N THR A 16 -36.83 3.40 -9.79
CA THR A 16 -37.52 2.33 -10.50
C THR A 16 -36.56 1.18 -10.84
N ALA A 17 -35.34 1.49 -11.30
CA ALA A 17 -34.33 0.47 -11.59
C ALA A 17 -33.97 -0.33 -10.32
N TYR A 18 -33.66 0.35 -9.21
CA TYR A 18 -33.33 -0.33 -7.95
C TYR A 18 -34.50 -1.17 -7.43
N TRP A 19 -35.71 -0.61 -7.50
CA TRP A 19 -36.92 -1.30 -7.04
C TRP A 19 -37.20 -2.56 -7.84
N ASN A 20 -37.06 -2.51 -9.17
CA ASN A 20 -37.24 -3.68 -10.02
C ASN A 20 -36.25 -4.79 -9.68
N THR A 21 -34.97 -4.45 -9.46
CA THR A 21 -33.97 -5.40 -8.99
C THR A 21 -34.34 -5.97 -7.62
N LEU A 22 -34.74 -5.13 -6.66
CA LEU A 22 -35.16 -5.57 -5.33
C LEU A 22 -36.35 -6.54 -5.39
N ARG A 23 -37.36 -6.23 -6.21
CA ARG A 23 -38.56 -7.05 -6.39
C ARG A 23 -38.19 -8.41 -6.98
N GLU A 24 -37.38 -8.43 -8.03
CA GLU A 24 -36.93 -9.66 -8.69
C GLU A 24 -36.19 -10.60 -7.71
N GLN A 25 -35.29 -10.06 -6.88
CA GLN A 25 -34.58 -10.86 -5.88
C GLN A 25 -35.52 -11.40 -4.78
N LYS A 26 -36.51 -10.61 -4.37
CA LYS A 26 -37.55 -11.06 -3.43
C LYS A 26 -38.42 -12.18 -4.00
N GLU A 27 -38.82 -12.08 -5.26
CA GLU A 27 -39.58 -13.13 -5.97
C GLU A 27 -38.79 -14.44 -6.05
N ARG A 28 -37.47 -14.34 -6.26
CA ARG A 28 -36.53 -15.48 -6.25
C ARG A 28 -36.22 -16.03 -4.85
N LYS A 29 -36.71 -15.39 -3.78
CA LYS A 29 -36.45 -15.75 -2.37
C LYS A 29 -34.96 -15.85 -2.04
N THR A 30 -34.14 -14.95 -2.61
CA THR A 30 -32.71 -14.93 -2.32
C THR A 30 -32.45 -14.57 -0.86
N VAL A 31 -31.36 -15.09 -0.29
CA VAL A 31 -30.88 -14.65 1.03
C VAL A 31 -30.51 -13.17 1.01
N ARG A 32 -30.54 -12.55 2.20
CA ARG A 32 -30.41 -11.10 2.37
C ARG A 32 -29.12 -10.55 1.75
N GLU A 33 -28.01 -11.25 1.95
CA GLU A 33 -26.68 -10.85 1.50
C GLU A 33 -26.60 -10.79 -0.04
N ILE A 34 -27.21 -11.76 -0.72
CA ILE A 34 -27.29 -11.79 -2.19
C ILE A 34 -28.20 -10.67 -2.69
N LEU A 35 -29.34 -10.45 -2.03
CA LEU A 35 -30.25 -9.37 -2.38
C LEU A 35 -29.57 -7.99 -2.25
N GLU A 36 -28.89 -7.73 -1.14
CA GLU A 36 -28.14 -6.48 -0.92
C GLU A 36 -27.07 -6.28 -1.98
N ARG A 37 -26.31 -7.33 -2.30
CA ARG A 37 -25.29 -7.31 -3.36
C ARG A 37 -25.85 -6.97 -4.73
N GLU A 38 -26.92 -7.64 -5.17
CA GLU A 38 -27.51 -7.39 -6.48
C GLU A 38 -28.13 -5.99 -6.59
N VAL A 39 -28.77 -5.50 -5.52
CA VAL A 39 -29.29 -4.13 -5.48
C VAL A 39 -28.15 -3.11 -5.54
N LEU A 40 -27.04 -3.34 -4.83
CA LEU A 40 -25.87 -2.45 -4.87
C LEU A 40 -25.12 -2.50 -6.20
N LEU A 41 -25.06 -3.65 -6.88
CA LEU A 41 -24.54 -3.74 -8.25
C LEU A 41 -25.39 -2.91 -9.21
N CYS A 42 -26.73 -3.01 -9.13
CA CYS A 42 -27.65 -2.16 -9.89
C CYS A 42 -27.43 -0.68 -9.56
N PHE A 43 -27.29 -0.35 -8.28
CA PHE A 43 -27.02 1.01 -7.80
C PHE A 43 -25.76 1.62 -8.42
N ILE A 44 -24.63 0.90 -8.37
CA ILE A 44 -23.35 1.40 -8.89
C ILE A 44 -23.45 1.64 -10.40
N ASN A 45 -24.03 0.69 -11.15
CA ASN A 45 -24.18 0.81 -12.60
C ASN A 45 -25.09 1.97 -13.01
N THR A 46 -26.18 2.17 -12.28
CA THR A 46 -27.15 3.25 -12.53
C THR A 46 -26.57 4.63 -12.22
N ASN A 47 -25.63 4.71 -11.28
CA ASN A 47 -24.99 5.97 -10.87
C ASN A 47 -23.57 6.17 -11.42
N LYS A 48 -23.17 5.44 -12.47
CA LYS A 48 -21.81 5.52 -13.00
C LYS A 48 -21.32 6.96 -13.23
N ASP A 49 -22.19 7.85 -13.70
CA ASP A 49 -21.86 9.25 -14.04
C ASP A 49 -21.82 10.16 -12.80
N ARG A 50 -22.28 9.69 -11.64
CA ARG A 50 -22.28 10.38 -10.34
C ARG A 50 -21.19 9.88 -9.39
N ILE A 51 -20.51 8.79 -9.76
CA ILE A 51 -19.36 8.28 -9.02
C ILE A 51 -18.13 8.92 -9.67
N ASN A 52 -17.46 9.81 -8.92
CA ASN A 52 -16.36 10.60 -9.45
C ASN A 52 -15.32 9.71 -10.14
N GLU A 53 -14.85 8.64 -9.49
CA GLU A 53 -14.00 7.58 -10.06
C GLU A 53 -14.81 6.29 -10.24
N PHE A 54 -15.34 6.04 -11.44
CA PHE A 54 -16.09 4.80 -11.68
C PHE A 54 -15.14 3.65 -12.09
N PRO A 55 -15.15 2.51 -11.39
CA PRO A 55 -14.35 1.36 -11.78
C PRO A 55 -14.87 0.79 -13.11
N LEU A 56 -14.04 0.82 -14.14
CA LEU A 56 -14.42 0.38 -15.50
C LEU A 56 -14.47 -1.15 -15.61
N LEU A 57 -13.62 -1.85 -14.86
CA LEU A 57 -13.49 -3.29 -14.91
C LEU A 57 -14.54 -3.97 -14.02
N THR A 58 -15.23 -4.97 -14.56
CA THR A 58 -16.23 -5.75 -13.81
C THR A 58 -15.66 -6.37 -12.52
N PRO A 59 -14.43 -6.91 -12.47
CA PRO A 59 -13.84 -7.38 -11.21
C PRO A 59 -13.74 -6.30 -10.13
N GLN A 60 -13.42 -5.06 -10.51
CA GLN A 60 -13.33 -3.93 -9.58
C GLN A 60 -14.71 -3.46 -9.11
N GLN A 61 -15.71 -3.44 -9.99
CA GLN A 61 -17.10 -3.14 -9.63
C GLN A 61 -17.64 -4.14 -8.60
N ARG A 62 -17.39 -5.44 -8.82
CA ARG A 62 -17.77 -6.50 -7.89
C ARG A 62 -17.04 -6.38 -6.57
N ALA A 63 -15.73 -6.12 -6.60
CA ALA A 63 -14.96 -5.87 -5.39
C ALA A 63 -15.53 -4.69 -4.58
N ALA A 64 -15.90 -3.57 -5.23
CA ALA A 64 -16.49 -2.43 -4.53
C ALA A 64 -17.78 -2.79 -3.78
N VAL A 65 -18.64 -3.63 -4.38
CA VAL A 65 -19.86 -4.13 -3.72
C VAL A 65 -19.54 -5.10 -2.59
N ASP A 66 -18.59 -6.01 -2.79
CA ASP A 66 -18.23 -7.00 -1.78
C ASP A 66 -17.61 -6.32 -0.54
N PHE A 67 -16.86 -5.22 -0.72
CA PHE A 67 -16.37 -4.36 0.36
C PHE A 67 -17.51 -3.73 1.17
N LEU A 68 -18.58 -3.29 0.51
CA LEU A 68 -19.76 -2.71 1.17
C LEU A 68 -20.69 -3.75 1.80
N THR A 69 -20.51 -5.03 1.50
CA THR A 69 -21.41 -6.11 1.94
C THR A 69 -20.66 -7.17 2.72
N ILE A 70 -20.39 -8.33 2.11
CA ILE A 70 -19.92 -9.56 2.76
C ILE A 70 -18.59 -9.33 3.48
N ARG A 71 -17.67 -8.59 2.86
CA ARG A 71 -16.33 -8.36 3.40
C ARG A 71 -16.33 -7.24 4.43
N GLY A 72 -17.13 -6.20 4.19
CA GLY A 72 -17.36 -5.12 5.14
C GLY A 72 -17.99 -5.61 6.44
N ALA A 73 -18.93 -6.55 6.38
CA ALA A 73 -19.67 -7.03 7.55
C ALA A 73 -18.78 -7.63 8.68
N ALA A 74 -17.55 -8.05 8.36
CA ALA A 74 -16.59 -8.52 9.36
C ALA A 74 -15.81 -7.37 10.06
N GLU A 75 -15.87 -6.15 9.52
CA GLU A 75 -15.18 -4.97 10.04
C GLU A 75 -16.08 -4.17 10.99
N PRO A 76 -15.63 -3.86 12.21
CA PRO A 76 -16.44 -3.09 13.16
C PRO A 76 -16.86 -1.69 12.65
N LEU A 77 -16.03 -1.07 11.80
CA LEU A 77 -16.31 0.25 11.21
C LEU A 77 -17.37 0.21 10.09
N HIS A 78 -17.84 -0.98 9.69
CA HIS A 78 -18.89 -1.16 8.69
C HIS A 78 -20.29 -0.89 9.21
N GLU A 79 -20.53 -1.01 10.53
CA GLU A 79 -21.89 -0.88 11.10
C GLU A 79 -22.67 0.37 10.63
N PRO A 80 -22.10 1.59 10.60
CA PRO A 80 -22.81 2.76 10.08
C PRO A 80 -23.23 2.61 8.61
N VAL A 81 -22.42 1.93 7.80
CA VAL A 81 -22.68 1.69 6.38
C VAL A 81 -23.67 0.56 6.18
N GLY A 82 -23.60 -0.52 6.97
CA GLY A 82 -24.61 -1.58 6.98
C GLY A 82 -26.00 -1.05 7.37
N ASN A 83 -26.07 -0.13 8.34
CA ASN A 83 -27.30 0.54 8.73
C ASN A 83 -27.84 1.42 7.60
N LEU A 84 -26.97 2.15 6.90
CA LEU A 84 -27.31 2.96 5.72
C LEU A 84 -27.87 2.10 4.58
N ILE A 85 -27.22 0.97 4.24
CA ILE A 85 -27.68 0.02 3.22
C ILE A 85 -29.07 -0.52 3.58
N SER A 86 -29.23 -0.94 4.84
CA SER A 86 -30.50 -1.45 5.36
C SER A 86 -31.61 -0.40 5.27
N ALA A 87 -31.33 0.83 5.69
CA ALA A 87 -32.29 1.94 5.64
C ALA A 87 -32.72 2.24 4.20
N PHE A 88 -31.76 2.29 3.26
CA PHE A 88 -32.02 2.52 1.85
C PHE A 88 -32.93 1.44 1.25
N ILE A 89 -32.60 0.16 1.45
CA ILE A 89 -33.40 -0.96 0.90
C ILE A 89 -34.81 -0.98 1.50
N ASN A 90 -34.94 -0.74 2.81
CA ASN A 90 -36.24 -0.70 3.47
C ASN A 90 -37.10 0.45 2.93
N LEU A 91 -36.52 1.63 2.77
CA LEU A 91 -37.23 2.80 2.25
C LEU A 91 -37.58 2.63 0.76
N LEU A 92 -36.68 2.04 -0.03
CA LEU A 92 -36.91 1.70 -1.43
C LEU A 92 -38.08 0.73 -1.57
N ASN A 93 -38.16 -0.26 -0.68
CA ASN A 93 -39.28 -1.19 -0.66
C ASN A 93 -40.61 -0.51 -0.31
N LYS A 94 -40.61 0.41 0.66
CA LYS A 94 -41.79 1.20 1.04
C LYS A 94 -42.25 2.06 -0.14
N TYR A 95 -41.33 2.80 -0.75
CA TYR A 95 -41.59 3.63 -1.93
C TYR A 95 -42.15 2.81 -3.09
N GLY A 96 -41.51 1.69 -3.45
CA GLY A 96 -41.95 0.82 -4.53
C GLY A 96 -43.31 0.18 -4.27
N GLY A 97 -43.60 -0.16 -3.01
CA GLY A 97 -44.91 -0.65 -2.59
C GLY A 97 -46.02 0.40 -2.78
N LEU A 98 -45.81 1.62 -2.29
CA LEU A 98 -46.76 2.74 -2.40
C LEU A 98 -47.03 3.10 -3.87
N ALA A 99 -45.97 3.19 -4.68
CA ALA A 99 -46.08 3.45 -6.11
C ALA A 99 -46.85 2.35 -6.85
N SER A 100 -46.63 1.07 -6.47
CA SER A 100 -47.34 -0.07 -7.10
C SER A 100 -48.81 -0.16 -6.68
N SER A 101 -49.17 0.32 -5.48
CA SER A 101 -50.56 0.39 -5.01
C SER A 101 -51.32 1.62 -5.49
N GLY A 102 -50.69 2.51 -6.26
CA GLY A 102 -51.30 3.74 -6.78
C GLY A 102 -51.34 4.91 -5.79
N ASP A 103 -50.64 4.81 -4.65
CA ASP A 103 -50.49 5.92 -3.69
C ASP A 103 -49.29 6.81 -4.08
N ASN A 104 -49.50 7.63 -5.11
CA ASN A 104 -48.46 8.50 -5.64
C ASN A 104 -48.05 9.59 -4.64
N ALA A 105 -48.99 10.11 -3.84
CA ALA A 105 -48.70 11.13 -2.83
C ALA A 105 -47.84 10.58 -1.70
N GLY A 106 -48.15 9.36 -1.22
CA GLY A 106 -47.30 8.66 -0.26
C GLY A 106 -45.92 8.35 -0.83
N ALA A 107 -45.83 7.91 -2.08
CA ALA A 107 -44.54 7.64 -2.74
C ALA A 107 -43.68 8.92 -2.89
N GLU A 108 -44.29 10.04 -3.30
CA GLU A 108 -43.61 11.34 -3.42
C GLU A 108 -43.07 11.87 -2.07
N ALA A 109 -43.78 11.61 -0.97
CA ALA A 109 -43.33 12.01 0.37
C ALA A 109 -42.02 11.33 0.81
N GLU A 110 -41.72 10.14 0.31
CA GLU A 110 -40.49 9.40 0.66
C GLU A 110 -39.27 9.81 -0.19
N VAL A 111 -39.48 10.51 -1.31
CA VAL A 111 -38.43 10.86 -2.28
C VAL A 111 -37.27 11.66 -1.66
N PRO A 112 -37.49 12.70 -0.84
CA PRO A 112 -36.39 13.46 -0.25
C PRO A 112 -35.46 12.60 0.61
N LEU A 113 -36.02 11.70 1.43
CA LEU A 113 -35.23 10.82 2.28
C LEU A 113 -34.49 9.75 1.44
N LEU A 114 -35.12 9.22 0.39
CA LEU A 114 -34.45 8.33 -0.55
C LEU A 114 -33.27 8.99 -1.27
N LEU A 115 -33.41 10.26 -1.66
CA LEU A 115 -32.32 11.02 -2.27
C LEU A 115 -31.15 11.23 -1.31
N ASN A 116 -31.44 11.48 -0.03
CA ASN A 116 -30.40 11.62 1.00
C ASN A 116 -29.66 10.29 1.22
N LEU A 117 -30.39 9.17 1.35
CA LEU A 117 -29.79 7.85 1.50
C LEU A 117 -29.01 7.41 0.25
N GLU A 118 -29.53 7.70 -0.96
CA GLU A 118 -28.81 7.49 -2.22
C GLU A 118 -27.50 8.28 -2.23
N SER A 119 -27.53 9.54 -1.80
CA SER A 119 -26.34 10.40 -1.76
C SER A 119 -25.30 9.90 -0.76
N LEU A 120 -25.71 9.47 0.45
CA LEU A 120 -24.80 8.87 1.43
C LEU A 120 -24.19 7.55 0.92
N LEU A 121 -24.98 6.70 0.24
CA LEU A 121 -24.46 5.46 -0.36
C LEU A 121 -23.46 5.76 -1.48
N LEU A 122 -23.68 6.81 -2.28
CA LEU A 122 -22.69 7.24 -3.26
C LEU A 122 -21.37 7.61 -2.60
N LYS A 123 -21.41 8.32 -1.46
CA LYS A 123 -20.21 8.65 -0.70
C LYS A 123 -19.49 7.42 -0.16
N ALA A 124 -20.23 6.41 0.30
CA ALA A 124 -19.65 5.13 0.69
C ALA A 124 -18.95 4.44 -0.50
N VAL A 125 -19.62 4.31 -1.65
CA VAL A 125 -19.02 3.74 -2.87
C VAL A 125 -17.77 4.50 -3.30
N GLN A 126 -17.83 5.83 -3.35
CA GLN A 126 -16.70 6.67 -3.73
C GLN A 126 -15.50 6.47 -2.79
N SER A 127 -15.71 6.37 -1.48
CA SER A 127 -14.65 6.07 -0.53
C SER A 127 -14.00 4.70 -0.76
N VAL A 128 -14.78 3.66 -1.09
CA VAL A 128 -14.21 2.34 -1.45
C VAL A 128 -13.36 2.48 -2.70
N VAL A 129 -13.87 3.15 -3.74
CA VAL A 129 -13.13 3.28 -5.00
C VAL A 129 -11.85 4.09 -4.82
N TYR A 130 -11.89 5.24 -4.14
CA TYR A 130 -10.68 6.01 -3.88
C TYR A 130 -9.64 5.22 -3.09
N THR A 131 -10.05 4.50 -2.04
CA THR A 131 -9.12 3.72 -1.21
C THR A 131 -8.48 2.58 -2.00
N THR A 132 -9.28 1.84 -2.76
CA THR A 132 -8.81 0.71 -3.56
C THR A 132 -7.97 1.15 -4.75
N ALA A 133 -8.41 2.17 -5.50
CA ALA A 133 -7.66 2.75 -6.61
C ALA A 133 -6.31 3.28 -6.14
N LEU A 134 -6.25 4.12 -5.10
CA LEU A 134 -4.97 4.63 -4.60
C LEU A 134 -4.01 3.53 -4.17
N SER A 135 -4.51 2.48 -3.52
CA SER A 135 -3.68 1.36 -3.07
C SER A 135 -3.11 0.56 -4.26
N VAL A 136 -3.95 0.24 -5.25
CA VAL A 136 -3.56 -0.52 -6.44
C VAL A 136 -2.69 0.30 -7.39
N ASP A 137 -3.02 1.58 -7.59
CA ASP A 137 -2.29 2.50 -8.47
C ASP A 137 -0.89 2.78 -7.91
N ASN A 138 -0.77 3.04 -6.60
CA ASN A 138 0.55 3.23 -5.98
C ASN A 138 1.39 1.95 -6.04
N PHE A 139 0.77 0.78 -5.88
CA PHE A 139 1.47 -0.50 -6.02
C PHE A 139 1.95 -0.72 -7.46
N SER A 140 1.08 -0.51 -8.43
CA SER A 140 1.39 -0.58 -9.86
C SER A 140 2.48 0.40 -10.25
N GLU A 141 2.45 1.62 -9.71
CA GLU A 141 3.49 2.62 -9.92
C GLU A 141 4.86 2.15 -9.39
N VAL A 142 4.93 1.52 -8.21
CA VAL A 142 6.19 0.93 -7.70
C VAL A 142 6.69 -0.16 -8.64
N LEU A 143 5.80 -1.03 -9.12
CA LEU A 143 6.17 -2.07 -10.07
C LEU A 143 6.70 -1.46 -11.39
N ILE A 144 5.98 -0.51 -11.98
CA ILE A 144 6.40 0.16 -13.23
C ILE A 144 7.74 0.90 -13.03
N ARG A 145 7.96 1.54 -11.87
CA ARG A 145 9.25 2.18 -11.55
C ARG A 145 10.40 1.18 -11.59
N HIS A 146 10.22 -0.01 -11.05
CA HIS A 146 11.31 -1.00 -10.96
C HIS A 146 11.45 -1.87 -12.21
N TYR A 147 10.36 -2.21 -12.89
CA TYR A 147 10.33 -3.11 -14.05
C TYR A 147 10.20 -2.40 -15.41
N GLY A 148 9.86 -1.11 -15.41
CA GLY A 148 9.60 -0.34 -16.63
C GLY A 148 8.30 -0.73 -17.33
N GLU A 149 8.21 -0.41 -18.62
CA GLU A 149 7.02 -0.64 -19.46
C GLU A 149 6.61 -2.13 -19.57
N GLU A 150 7.55 -3.05 -19.33
CA GLU A 150 7.26 -4.50 -19.34
C GLU A 150 6.33 -4.95 -18.22
N ALA A 151 6.19 -4.16 -17.14
CA ALA A 151 5.23 -4.49 -16.08
C ALA A 151 3.78 -4.21 -16.44
N LEU A 152 3.51 -3.37 -17.45
CA LEU A 152 2.15 -2.95 -17.79
C LEU A 152 1.27 -4.14 -18.16
N HIS A 153 1.71 -4.98 -19.10
CA HIS A 153 0.91 -6.12 -19.56
C HIS A 153 0.58 -7.13 -18.43
N PRO A 154 1.53 -7.57 -17.59
CA PRO A 154 1.18 -8.42 -16.45
C PRO A 154 0.23 -7.76 -15.45
N ILE A 155 0.40 -6.46 -15.15
CA ILE A 155 -0.50 -5.72 -14.26
C ILE A 155 -1.92 -5.70 -14.86
N ASP A 156 -2.06 -5.29 -16.12
CA ASP A 156 -3.35 -5.22 -16.82
C ASP A 156 -4.02 -6.58 -16.85
N SER A 157 -3.27 -7.63 -17.19
CA SER A 157 -3.78 -9.00 -17.23
C SER A 157 -4.32 -9.45 -15.87
N ILE A 158 -3.67 -9.11 -14.76
CA ILE A 158 -4.16 -9.47 -13.43
C ILE A 158 -5.39 -8.63 -13.07
N MET A 159 -5.37 -7.32 -13.36
CA MET A 159 -6.50 -6.41 -13.09
C MET A 159 -7.77 -6.78 -13.84
N GLU A 160 -7.65 -7.27 -15.07
CA GLU A 160 -8.78 -7.68 -15.91
C GLU A 160 -9.38 -9.03 -15.50
N THR A 161 -8.56 -9.94 -14.95
CA THR A 161 -8.96 -11.34 -14.74
C THR A 161 -9.20 -11.72 -13.28
N VAL A 162 -8.69 -10.95 -12.32
CA VAL A 162 -8.73 -11.30 -10.90
C VAL A 162 -9.41 -10.20 -10.08
N GLU A 163 -10.44 -10.58 -9.32
CA GLU A 163 -11.10 -9.69 -8.36
C GLU A 163 -10.16 -9.32 -7.21
N LEU A 164 -10.22 -8.05 -6.76
CA LEU A 164 -9.35 -7.52 -5.72
C LEU A 164 -9.54 -8.31 -4.41
N GLY A 165 -8.49 -8.98 -3.95
CA GLY A 165 -8.54 -9.92 -2.83
C GLY A 165 -7.18 -10.56 -2.55
N GLU A 166 -7.15 -11.58 -1.69
CA GLU A 166 -5.93 -12.36 -1.40
C GLU A 166 -5.27 -12.89 -2.69
N ARG A 167 -6.07 -13.45 -3.61
CA ARG A 167 -5.56 -13.99 -4.86
C ARG A 167 -4.93 -12.91 -5.74
N PHE A 168 -5.54 -11.73 -5.83
CA PHE A 168 -5.02 -10.60 -6.60
C PHE A 168 -3.58 -10.26 -6.19
N TRP A 169 -3.33 -10.15 -4.88
CA TRP A 169 -1.99 -9.87 -4.36
C TRP A 169 -1.02 -11.02 -4.59
N LYS A 170 -1.49 -12.26 -4.41
CA LYS A 170 -0.67 -13.44 -4.63
C LYS A 170 -0.16 -13.54 -6.06
N GLU A 171 -1.01 -13.33 -7.06
CA GLU A 171 -0.61 -13.36 -8.47
C GLU A 171 0.44 -12.28 -8.78
N HIS A 172 0.30 -11.08 -8.21
CA HIS A 172 1.32 -10.03 -8.31
C HIS A 172 2.64 -10.45 -7.64
N PHE A 173 2.60 -11.04 -6.46
CA PHE A 173 3.82 -11.43 -5.76
C PHE A 173 4.52 -12.59 -6.44
N ASP A 174 3.78 -13.59 -6.91
CA ASP A 174 4.35 -14.72 -7.63
C ASP A 174 5.08 -14.22 -8.89
N HIS A 175 4.47 -13.28 -9.64
CA HIS A 175 5.05 -12.71 -10.85
C HIS A 175 6.22 -11.75 -10.58
N PHE A 176 6.03 -10.74 -9.73
CA PHE A 176 6.98 -9.65 -9.54
C PHE A 176 7.95 -9.83 -8.37
N ILE A 177 7.76 -10.81 -7.50
CA ILE A 177 8.70 -11.07 -6.38
C ILE A 177 9.30 -12.47 -6.56
N GLY A 178 8.44 -13.48 -6.69
CA GLY A 178 8.83 -14.88 -6.82
C GLY A 178 9.73 -15.15 -8.02
N MET A 179 9.25 -14.82 -9.23
CA MET A 179 10.03 -15.04 -10.46
C MET A 179 11.34 -14.26 -10.48
N LEU A 180 11.32 -12.98 -10.08
CA LEU A 180 12.55 -12.18 -10.06
C LEU A 180 13.60 -12.76 -9.11
N ALA A 181 13.21 -13.09 -7.88
CA ALA A 181 14.13 -13.63 -6.88
C ALA A 181 14.73 -14.98 -7.32
N ASP A 182 13.93 -15.85 -7.94
CA ASP A 182 14.40 -17.12 -8.46
C ASP A 182 15.37 -16.95 -9.65
N CYS A 183 15.04 -16.08 -10.60
CA CYS A 183 15.96 -15.71 -11.68
C CYS A 183 17.27 -15.13 -11.14
N ALA A 184 17.19 -14.20 -10.18
CA ALA A 184 18.35 -13.60 -9.53
C ALA A 184 19.24 -14.65 -8.86
N TYR A 185 18.64 -15.56 -8.11
CA TYR A 185 19.36 -16.63 -7.44
C TYR A 185 20.11 -17.52 -8.44
N ARG A 186 19.46 -17.94 -9.54
CA ARG A 186 20.08 -18.79 -10.56
C ARG A 186 21.28 -18.13 -11.23
N GLU A 187 21.19 -16.84 -11.57
CA GLU A 187 22.32 -16.12 -12.19
C GLU A 187 23.44 -15.83 -11.20
N ILE A 188 23.13 -15.42 -9.97
CA ILE A 188 24.13 -15.17 -8.93
C ILE A 188 24.96 -16.44 -8.66
N THR A 189 24.30 -17.59 -8.62
CA THR A 189 24.97 -18.89 -8.43
C THR A 189 25.76 -19.33 -9.67
N ALA A 190 25.18 -19.22 -10.86
CA ALA A 190 25.86 -19.56 -12.12
C ALA A 190 27.11 -18.71 -12.39
N ASN A 191 27.02 -17.40 -12.15
CA ASN A 191 28.10 -16.44 -12.37
C ASN A 191 29.05 -16.30 -11.16
N GLN A 192 28.85 -17.11 -10.11
CA GLN A 192 29.66 -17.10 -8.90
C GLN A 192 29.76 -15.74 -8.20
N LEU A 193 28.68 -14.94 -8.26
CA LEU A 193 28.51 -13.63 -7.62
C LEU A 193 28.23 -13.78 -6.11
N TYR A 194 29.04 -14.59 -5.45
CA TYR A 194 29.01 -14.82 -4.01
C TYR A 194 30.42 -15.03 -3.48
N SER A 195 30.62 -14.80 -2.18
CA SER A 195 31.91 -15.06 -1.54
C SER A 195 31.76 -16.04 -0.40
N ILE A 196 32.70 -16.98 -0.27
CA ILE A 196 32.74 -17.92 0.84
C ILE A 196 33.97 -17.59 1.69
N ARG A 197 33.77 -17.42 3.00
CA ARG A 197 34.85 -17.18 3.95
C ARG A 197 34.67 -18.07 5.17
N ARG A 198 35.77 -18.57 5.71
CA ARG A 198 35.77 -19.27 6.99
C ARG A 198 35.92 -18.25 8.12
N ASP A 199 35.02 -18.31 9.09
CA ASP A 199 35.05 -17.52 10.31
C ASP A 199 34.96 -18.47 11.52
N LYS A 200 36.11 -18.78 12.12
CA LYS A 200 36.25 -19.74 13.23
C LYS A 200 35.62 -21.11 12.88
N SER A 201 34.56 -21.51 13.62
CA SER A 201 33.78 -22.74 13.40
C SER A 201 32.59 -22.55 12.45
N ARG A 202 32.54 -21.43 11.73
CA ARG A 202 31.50 -21.15 10.73
C ARG A 202 32.09 -20.98 9.34
N LEU A 203 31.32 -21.39 8.35
CA LEU A 203 31.59 -21.09 6.95
C LEU A 203 30.49 -20.17 6.45
N VAL A 204 30.87 -18.97 6.02
CA VAL A 204 29.93 -17.90 5.67
C VAL A 204 29.91 -17.74 4.16
N ILE A 205 28.76 -18.01 3.56
CA ILE A 205 28.45 -17.65 2.17
C ILE A 205 27.77 -16.28 2.21
N ARG A 206 28.29 -15.34 1.43
CA ARG A 206 27.78 -13.97 1.31
C ARG A 206 27.27 -13.75 -0.10
N PHE A 207 25.99 -13.44 -0.22
CA PHE A 207 25.35 -12.92 -1.44
C PHE A 207 25.15 -11.40 -1.28
N ASN A 208 25.38 -10.63 -2.35
CA ASN A 208 25.14 -9.20 -2.34
C ASN A 208 23.71 -8.92 -2.81
N PHE A 209 22.92 -8.19 -2.03
CA PHE A 209 21.55 -7.86 -2.41
C PHE A 209 21.52 -6.92 -3.62
N ASP A 210 22.56 -6.11 -3.82
CA ASP A 210 22.67 -5.28 -5.03
C ASP A 210 22.68 -6.11 -6.32
N ASP A 211 23.13 -7.37 -6.28
CA ASP A 211 23.10 -8.26 -7.46
C ASP A 211 21.67 -8.72 -7.80
N ILE A 212 20.76 -8.69 -6.83
CA ILE A 212 19.32 -8.90 -7.06
C ILE A 212 18.70 -7.62 -7.60
N LEU A 213 19.05 -6.47 -7.00
CA LEU A 213 18.51 -5.17 -7.39
C LEU A 213 19.00 -4.69 -8.76
N SER A 214 20.18 -5.10 -9.21
CA SER A 214 20.73 -4.74 -10.53
C SER A 214 19.88 -5.25 -11.69
N ARG A 215 18.97 -6.20 -11.43
CA ARG A 215 18.01 -6.72 -12.39
C ARG A 215 16.79 -5.83 -12.57
N LEU A 216 16.55 -4.92 -11.62
CA LEU A 216 15.50 -3.92 -11.74
C LEU A 216 15.97 -2.87 -12.75
N LYS A 217 15.13 -2.55 -13.73
CA LYS A 217 15.43 -1.53 -14.73
C LYS A 217 15.53 -0.14 -14.12
N ASN A 218 14.73 0.14 -13.09
CA ASN A 218 14.67 1.42 -12.39
C ASN A 218 14.50 2.59 -13.37
N THR A 219 13.31 2.72 -13.97
CA THR A 219 13.03 3.78 -14.93
C THR A 219 12.98 5.15 -14.24
N ALA A 220 13.67 6.12 -14.85
CA ALA A 220 13.59 7.53 -14.45
C ALA A 220 12.39 8.25 -15.11
N LYS A 221 11.66 7.58 -16.02
CA LYS A 221 10.45 8.15 -16.63
C LYS A 221 9.38 8.32 -15.55
N SER A 222 8.72 9.48 -15.54
CA SER A 222 7.55 9.70 -14.71
C SER A 222 6.44 8.76 -15.14
N VAL A 223 5.92 7.97 -14.20
CA VAL A 223 4.69 7.20 -14.41
C VAL A 223 3.52 8.17 -14.44
N GLU A 224 2.66 8.04 -15.45
CA GLU A 224 1.45 8.86 -15.56
C GLU A 224 0.54 8.57 -14.36
N LYS A 225 0.13 9.64 -13.68
CA LYS A 225 -0.70 9.55 -12.49
C LYS A 225 -2.15 9.36 -12.89
N THR A 226 -2.85 8.45 -12.22
CA THR A 226 -4.30 8.36 -12.36
C THR A 226 -4.96 9.62 -11.82
N ARG A 227 -6.23 9.86 -12.18
CA ARG A 227 -6.98 11.00 -11.64
C ARG A 227 -7.11 10.89 -10.11
N ALA A 228 -7.36 9.70 -9.56
CA ALA A 228 -7.39 9.48 -8.12
C ALA A 228 -6.07 9.87 -7.44
N GLN A 229 -4.93 9.45 -7.97
CA GLN A 229 -3.61 9.85 -7.46
C GLN A 229 -3.39 11.36 -7.59
N SER A 230 -3.77 11.96 -8.71
CA SER A 230 -3.63 13.39 -8.97
C SER A 230 -4.45 14.22 -7.98
N THR A 231 -5.73 13.89 -7.79
CA THR A 231 -6.61 14.54 -6.81
C THR A 231 -6.10 14.36 -5.38
N TYR A 232 -5.62 13.16 -5.05
CA TYR A 232 -4.99 12.91 -3.74
C TYR A 232 -3.75 13.78 -3.55
N GLU A 233 -2.86 13.91 -4.54
CA GLU A 233 -1.68 14.78 -4.50
C GLU A 233 -2.03 16.28 -4.44
N GLU A 234 -3.04 16.73 -5.19
CA GLU A 234 -3.53 18.10 -5.22
C GLU A 234 -4.12 18.55 -3.88
N SER A 235 -4.68 17.64 -3.10
CA SER A 235 -5.20 17.92 -1.76
C SER A 235 -4.14 18.51 -0.81
N LEU A 236 -2.84 18.41 -1.14
CA LEU A 236 -1.73 18.99 -0.37
C LEU A 236 -1.31 20.39 -0.85
N ARG A 237 -1.79 20.84 -2.02
CA ARG A 237 -1.27 22.04 -2.69
C ARG A 237 -1.97 23.32 -2.22
N SER A 238 -3.29 23.31 -2.12
CA SER A 238 -4.06 24.51 -1.74
C SER A 238 -4.01 24.77 -0.23
N PHE A 239 -4.21 26.03 0.17
CA PHE A 239 -4.35 26.38 1.59
C PHE A 239 -5.64 25.79 2.17
N GLU A 240 -6.74 25.90 1.43
CA GLU A 240 -8.08 25.43 1.84
C GLU A 240 -8.12 23.92 2.06
N SER A 241 -7.59 23.12 1.13
CA SER A 241 -7.56 21.66 1.29
C SER A 241 -6.65 21.22 2.44
N ARG A 242 -5.54 21.91 2.69
CA ARG A 242 -4.68 21.64 3.85
C ARG A 242 -5.36 21.98 5.17
N ARG A 243 -6.13 23.06 5.19
CA ARG A 243 -6.93 23.50 6.34
C ARG A 243 -8.02 22.47 6.62
N ALA A 244 -8.90 22.20 5.65
CA ALA A 244 -9.97 21.20 5.74
C ALA A 244 -9.47 19.82 6.21
N ARG A 245 -8.35 19.34 5.66
CA ARG A 245 -7.74 18.07 6.09
C ARG A 245 -7.32 18.11 7.55
N LYS A 246 -6.75 19.21 8.03
CA LYS A 246 -6.35 19.35 9.43
C LYS A 246 -7.57 19.30 10.35
N GLY A 247 -8.63 20.06 10.04
CA GLY A 247 -9.89 20.03 10.78
C GLY A 247 -10.51 18.62 10.80
N LEU A 248 -10.49 17.91 9.67
CA LEU A 248 -10.96 16.53 9.59
C LEU A 248 -10.11 15.55 10.43
N VAL A 249 -8.78 15.67 10.44
CA VAL A 249 -7.93 14.82 11.29
C VAL A 249 -8.26 15.03 12.77
N GLU A 250 -8.43 16.28 13.19
CA GLU A 250 -8.82 16.61 14.57
C GLU A 250 -10.19 16.02 14.89
N HIS A 251 -11.17 16.20 14.00
CA HIS A 251 -12.51 15.63 14.16
C HIS A 251 -12.51 14.11 14.28
N LEU A 252 -11.83 13.41 13.35
CA LEU A 252 -11.76 11.95 13.37
C LEU A 252 -11.02 11.45 14.61
N THR A 253 -10.04 12.20 15.10
CA THR A 253 -9.34 11.89 16.36
C THR A 253 -10.31 11.99 17.54
N THR A 254 -11.10 13.05 17.61
CA THR A 254 -12.15 13.18 18.64
C THR A 254 -13.15 12.05 18.53
N LEU A 255 -13.64 11.76 17.33
CA LEU A 255 -14.62 10.70 17.09
C LEU A 255 -14.08 9.33 17.50
N ALA A 256 -12.81 9.02 17.22
CA ALA A 256 -12.14 7.81 17.68
C ALA A 256 -12.01 7.71 19.20
N GLN A 257 -11.93 8.85 19.90
CA GLN A 257 -11.80 8.91 21.36
C GLN A 257 -13.15 8.92 22.08
N THR A 258 -14.18 9.51 21.48
CA THR A 258 -15.49 9.73 22.12
C THR A 258 -16.54 8.70 21.72
N THR A 259 -16.31 7.92 20.66
CA THR A 259 -17.24 6.90 20.18
C THR A 259 -16.62 5.50 20.28
N ALA A 260 -17.45 4.46 20.16
CA ALA A 260 -16.98 3.08 20.11
C ALA A 260 -16.39 2.68 18.75
N LEU A 261 -16.21 3.62 17.80
CA LEU A 261 -15.71 3.34 16.46
C LEU A 261 -14.18 3.13 16.49
N PRO A 262 -13.66 1.94 16.15
CA PRO A 262 -12.25 1.59 16.38
C PRO A 262 -11.33 2.10 15.25
N PHE A 263 -11.26 3.41 15.06
CA PHE A 263 -10.30 4.01 14.14
C PHE A 263 -8.86 3.83 14.61
N GLN A 264 -7.95 3.52 13.69
CA GLN A 264 -6.52 3.54 13.96
C GLN A 264 -5.97 4.96 13.83
N LEU A 265 -5.44 5.52 14.92
CA LEU A 265 -4.97 6.91 14.98
C LEU A 265 -3.87 7.21 13.94
N SER A 266 -3.02 6.24 13.61
CA SER A 266 -1.97 6.38 12.59
C SER A 266 -2.51 6.58 11.18
N ASP A 267 -3.73 6.13 10.90
CA ASP A 267 -4.33 6.15 9.57
C ASP A 267 -5.19 7.39 9.33
N LEU A 268 -5.57 8.11 10.39
CA LEU A 268 -6.45 9.28 10.30
C LEU A 268 -5.97 10.35 9.31
N PRO A 269 -4.66 10.70 9.23
CA PRO A 269 -4.17 11.64 8.23
C PRO A 269 -4.40 11.18 6.79
N HIS A 270 -4.34 9.87 6.54
CA HIS A 270 -4.59 9.27 5.24
C HIS A 270 -6.08 9.22 4.93
N ILE A 271 -6.90 8.77 5.89
CA ILE A 271 -8.37 8.71 5.77
C ILE A 271 -8.94 10.11 5.53
N ALA A 272 -8.56 11.10 6.33
CA ALA A 272 -9.00 12.49 6.15
C ALA A 272 -8.65 13.03 4.76
N ARG A 273 -7.49 12.61 4.21
CA ARG A 273 -7.07 13.01 2.87
C ARG A 273 -7.93 12.37 1.78
N ILE A 274 -8.31 11.10 1.92
CA ILE A 274 -9.28 10.45 1.02
C ILE A 274 -10.62 11.18 1.07
N VAL A 275 -11.12 11.52 2.27
CA VAL A 275 -12.37 12.28 2.42
C VAL A 275 -12.29 13.65 1.73
N CYS A 276 -11.16 14.35 1.82
CA CYS A 276 -10.92 15.63 1.12
C CYS A 276 -10.85 15.52 -0.41
N MET A 277 -10.81 14.32 -1.00
CA MET A 277 -10.94 14.17 -2.46
C MET A 277 -12.37 14.44 -2.93
N ASP A 278 -13.34 14.45 -2.01
CA ASP A 278 -14.73 14.76 -2.28
C ASP A 278 -15.10 16.18 -1.80
N PRO A 279 -16.00 16.89 -2.51
CA PRO A 279 -16.48 18.21 -2.11
C PRO A 279 -17.03 18.28 -0.68
N ALA A 280 -17.63 17.19 -0.16
CA ALA A 280 -18.13 17.14 1.22
C ALA A 280 -16.98 17.28 2.24
N GLY A 281 -15.84 16.67 1.97
CA GLY A 281 -14.66 16.79 2.82
C GLY A 281 -14.05 18.19 2.80
N LEU A 282 -14.10 18.88 1.67
CA LEU A 282 -13.66 20.27 1.57
C LEU A 282 -14.62 21.25 2.25
N SER A 283 -15.91 20.92 2.27
CA SER A 283 -16.98 21.72 2.90
C SER A 283 -17.06 21.54 4.42
N TYR A 284 -16.34 20.56 4.98
CA TYR A 284 -16.44 20.15 6.38
C TYR A 284 -16.27 21.30 7.38
N GLU A 285 -15.20 22.10 7.24
CA GLU A 285 -14.92 23.15 8.22
C GLU A 285 -15.99 24.25 8.21
N ASN A 286 -16.49 24.60 7.02
CA ASN A 286 -17.55 25.59 6.86
C ASN A 286 -18.85 25.08 7.48
N ALA A 287 -19.20 23.81 7.22
CA ALA A 287 -20.36 23.17 7.83
C ALA A 287 -20.24 23.09 9.37
N GLN A 288 -19.07 22.71 9.89
CA GLN A 288 -18.83 22.64 11.33
C GLN A 288 -18.88 24.02 12.00
N ALA A 289 -18.31 25.06 11.36
CA ALA A 289 -18.34 26.43 11.87
C ALA A 289 -19.76 26.99 11.94
N LEU A 290 -20.60 26.71 10.93
CA LEU A 290 -22.02 27.08 10.91
C LEU A 290 -22.76 26.46 12.11
N LEU A 291 -22.63 25.14 12.30
CA LEU A 291 -23.33 24.41 13.38
C LEU A 291 -22.86 24.81 14.79
N ASN A 292 -21.64 25.34 14.92
CA ASN A 292 -21.12 25.90 16.17
C ASN A 292 -21.51 27.37 16.38
N GLY A 293 -22.38 27.94 15.54
CA GLY A 293 -22.86 29.33 15.63
C GLY A 293 -21.85 30.39 15.17
N GLY A 294 -20.81 29.99 14.43
CA GLY A 294 -19.63 30.81 14.15
C GLY A 294 -19.58 31.50 12.79
N ALA A 295 -20.42 31.15 11.81
CA ALA A 295 -20.32 31.70 10.45
C ALA A 295 -21.68 31.85 9.76
N SER A 296 -22.16 33.08 9.59
CA SER A 296 -23.29 33.36 8.68
C SER A 296 -22.78 33.52 7.24
N GLY A 297 -23.48 32.91 6.27
CA GLY A 297 -23.10 32.98 4.85
C GLY A 297 -21.93 32.07 4.45
N ALA A 298 -21.63 31.02 5.24
CA ALA A 298 -20.67 30.00 4.84
C ALA A 298 -21.15 29.24 3.59
N THR A 299 -20.24 28.90 2.68
CA THR A 299 -20.57 28.13 1.47
C THR A 299 -19.94 26.74 1.49
N ASP A 300 -20.54 25.80 0.77
CA ASP A 300 -19.90 24.55 0.42
C ASP A 300 -18.77 24.77 -0.61
N ALA A 301 -18.09 23.69 -0.98
CA ALA A 301 -17.02 23.68 -1.97
C ALA A 301 -17.50 24.03 -3.40
N GLU A 302 -18.80 23.98 -3.66
CA GLU A 302 -19.43 24.32 -4.94
C GLU A 302 -19.95 25.77 -4.96
N GLY A 303 -19.84 26.49 -3.83
CA GLY A 303 -20.27 27.89 -3.69
C GLY A 303 -21.73 28.06 -3.25
N THR A 304 -22.42 26.99 -2.86
CA THR A 304 -23.79 27.02 -2.34
C THR A 304 -23.79 27.48 -0.89
N VAL A 305 -24.68 28.41 -0.53
CA VAL A 305 -24.84 28.86 0.86
C VAL A 305 -25.36 27.70 1.72
N LEU A 306 -24.66 27.44 2.82
CA LEU A 306 -24.99 26.39 3.77
C LEU A 306 -26.10 26.84 4.73
N ASP A 307 -27.18 26.06 4.82
CA ASP A 307 -28.10 26.09 5.95
C ASP A 307 -27.74 24.99 6.97
N GLU A 308 -28.40 25.00 8.14
CA GLU A 308 -28.11 24.05 9.23
C GLU A 308 -28.35 22.59 8.81
N GLY A 309 -29.38 22.33 8.02
CA GLY A 309 -29.72 20.98 7.55
C GLY A 309 -28.68 20.45 6.56
N HIS A 310 -28.26 21.28 5.61
CA HIS A 310 -27.21 20.95 4.66
C HIS A 310 -25.87 20.75 5.38
N ALA A 311 -25.53 21.60 6.34
CA ALA A 311 -24.31 21.44 7.14
C ALA A 311 -24.31 20.11 7.92
N ALA A 312 -25.43 19.77 8.57
CA ALA A 312 -25.57 18.48 9.26
C ALA A 312 -25.39 17.29 8.29
N PHE A 313 -25.94 17.40 7.08
CA PHE A 313 -25.80 16.38 6.05
C PHE A 313 -24.35 16.24 5.54
N VAL A 314 -23.61 17.34 5.39
CA VAL A 314 -22.17 17.31 5.07
C VAL A 314 -21.38 16.55 6.14
N LEU A 315 -21.68 16.78 7.42
CA LEU A 315 -21.04 16.04 8.52
C LEU A 315 -21.35 14.54 8.45
N GLU A 316 -22.58 14.16 8.10
CA GLU A 316 -22.97 12.76 7.91
C GLU A 316 -22.24 12.10 6.72
N GLN A 317 -22.15 12.81 5.59
CA GLN A 317 -21.38 12.37 4.42
C GLN A 317 -19.91 12.10 4.79
N VAL A 318 -19.26 13.07 5.47
CA VAL A 318 -17.87 12.94 5.94
C VAL A 318 -17.70 11.72 6.85
N ARG A 319 -18.63 11.49 7.78
CA ARG A 319 -18.59 10.33 8.69
C ARG A 319 -18.68 9.02 7.91
N ILE A 320 -19.65 8.89 7.00
CA ILE A 320 -19.81 7.68 6.17
C ILE A 320 -18.57 7.44 5.32
N MET A 321 -18.03 8.50 4.70
CA MET A 321 -16.81 8.39 3.90
C MET A 321 -15.61 7.93 4.74
N ALA A 322 -15.43 8.48 5.94
CA ALA A 322 -14.31 8.15 6.81
C ALA A 322 -14.39 6.70 7.32
N CYS A 323 -15.56 6.26 7.79
CA CYS A 323 -15.81 4.87 8.16
C CYS A 323 -15.50 3.94 6.98
N THR A 324 -15.96 4.30 5.78
CA THR A 324 -15.79 3.48 4.58
C THR A 324 -14.35 3.37 4.13
N ALA A 325 -13.62 4.48 4.08
CA ALA A 325 -12.21 4.48 3.75
C ALA A 325 -11.39 3.67 4.76
N ALA A 326 -11.72 3.79 6.06
CA ALA A 326 -11.02 3.07 7.12
C ALA A 326 -11.22 1.55 7.04
N PHE A 327 -12.46 1.05 6.93
CA PHE A 327 -12.67 -0.39 6.82
C PHE A 327 -12.15 -0.94 5.48
N SER A 328 -12.23 -0.16 4.40
CA SER A 328 -11.67 -0.57 3.10
C SER A 328 -10.16 -0.74 3.17
N LEU A 329 -9.46 0.18 3.85
CA LEU A 329 -8.02 0.07 4.10
C LEU A 329 -7.68 -1.17 4.94
N ASN A 330 -8.47 -1.46 5.98
CA ASN A 330 -8.28 -2.66 6.80
C ASN A 330 -8.45 -3.95 5.99
N ILE A 331 -9.50 -4.04 5.18
CA ILE A 331 -9.75 -5.18 4.29
C ILE A 331 -8.58 -5.36 3.32
N MET A 332 -8.10 -4.28 2.70
CA MET A 332 -6.93 -4.32 1.81
C MET A 332 -5.67 -4.84 2.50
N ARG A 333 -5.41 -4.39 3.74
CA ARG A 333 -4.30 -4.91 4.55
C ARG A 333 -4.45 -6.38 4.88
N GLN A 334 -5.66 -6.83 5.22
CA GLN A 334 -5.92 -8.24 5.56
C GLN A 334 -5.68 -9.16 4.36
N ASP A 335 -6.15 -8.78 3.18
CA ASP A 335 -5.92 -9.55 1.97
C ASP A 335 -4.45 -9.61 1.59
N PHE A 336 -3.78 -8.46 1.66
CA PHE A 336 -2.35 -8.38 1.43
C PHE A 336 -1.62 -9.30 2.41
N GLN A 337 -1.94 -9.22 3.71
CA GLN A 337 -1.34 -10.08 4.73
C GLN A 337 -1.57 -11.58 4.46
N LYS A 338 -2.79 -11.98 4.05
CA LYS A 338 -3.09 -13.39 3.72
C LYS A 338 -2.27 -13.88 2.55
N SER A 339 -2.04 -13.02 1.55
CA SER A 339 -1.23 -13.36 0.37
C SER A 339 0.27 -13.50 0.66
N LEU A 340 0.75 -13.04 1.83
CA LEU A 340 2.13 -13.23 2.29
C LEU A 340 2.44 -14.64 2.81
N GLY A 341 1.57 -15.63 2.56
CA GLY A 341 1.72 -17.01 3.05
C GLY A 341 3.01 -17.73 2.62
N MET A 342 3.74 -17.21 1.63
CA MET A 342 5.06 -17.72 1.24
C MET A 342 6.22 -17.29 2.16
N PHE A 343 5.97 -16.33 3.06
CA PHE A 343 6.96 -15.81 4.01
C PHE A 343 6.75 -16.37 5.42
N GLU A 344 7.80 -16.37 6.24
CA GLU A 344 7.67 -16.69 7.67
C GLU A 344 6.80 -15.62 8.38
N SER A 345 6.11 -15.99 9.46
CA SER A 345 5.20 -15.06 10.17
C SER A 345 5.89 -13.77 10.63
N LYS A 346 7.18 -13.84 11.01
CA LYS A 346 7.97 -12.65 11.39
C LYS A 346 8.29 -11.75 10.20
N GLU A 347 8.53 -12.34 9.04
CA GLU A 347 8.81 -11.64 7.78
C GLU A 347 7.54 -10.96 7.28
N ALA A 348 6.42 -11.69 7.25
CA ALA A 348 5.11 -11.15 6.91
C ALA A 348 4.73 -9.97 7.83
N ALA A 349 4.92 -10.10 9.14
CA ALA A 349 4.70 -9.00 10.09
C ALA A 349 5.60 -7.79 9.82
N CYS A 350 6.86 -8.02 9.41
CA CYS A 350 7.77 -6.94 9.05
C CYS A 350 7.31 -6.21 7.77
N ILE A 351 6.88 -6.96 6.73
CA ILE A 351 6.33 -6.40 5.50
C ILE A 351 5.09 -5.56 5.81
N MET A 352 4.15 -6.09 6.59
CA MET A 352 2.92 -5.37 6.97
C MET A 352 3.22 -4.08 7.74
N LYS A 353 4.24 -4.07 8.60
CA LYS A 353 4.67 -2.86 9.30
C LYS A 353 5.23 -1.80 8.34
N LEU A 354 5.94 -2.21 7.29
CA LEU A 354 6.49 -1.30 6.27
C LEU A 354 5.42 -0.77 5.33
N LEU A 355 4.39 -1.58 5.03
CA LEU A 355 3.34 -1.26 4.06
C LEU A 355 2.46 -0.05 4.47
N GLY A 356 2.26 0.16 5.77
CA GLY A 356 1.55 1.33 6.29
C GLY A 356 0.16 1.50 5.67
N THR A 357 -0.13 2.68 5.10
CA THR A 357 -1.41 3.02 4.46
C THR A 357 -1.34 2.89 2.92
N PHE A 358 -0.50 2.00 2.38
CA PHE A 358 -0.29 1.87 0.93
C PHE A 358 0.16 3.18 0.25
N ASP A 359 0.87 4.05 0.97
CA ASP A 359 1.55 5.16 0.33
C ASP A 359 2.79 4.65 -0.44
N LEU A 360 3.15 5.40 -1.48
CA LEU A 360 4.18 4.99 -2.42
C LEU A 360 5.53 4.66 -1.76
N ALA A 361 5.94 5.43 -0.75
CA ALA A 361 7.22 5.23 -0.07
C ALA A 361 7.19 3.99 0.84
N SER A 362 6.06 3.74 1.48
CA SER A 362 5.82 2.54 2.29
C SER A 362 5.77 1.27 1.43
N ILE A 363 5.09 1.31 0.28
CA ILE A 363 5.06 0.19 -0.67
C ILE A 363 6.46 -0.11 -1.21
N GLU A 364 7.23 0.92 -1.58
CA GLU A 364 8.61 0.72 -2.06
C GLU A 364 9.50 0.04 -1.00
N GLN A 365 9.37 0.43 0.27
CA GLN A 365 10.08 -0.25 1.36
C GLN A 365 9.63 -1.69 1.54
N ALA A 366 8.32 -1.95 1.49
CA ALA A 366 7.77 -3.29 1.56
C ALA A 366 8.23 -4.16 0.37
N PHE A 367 8.29 -3.60 -0.83
CA PHE A 367 8.77 -4.26 -2.06
C PHE A 367 10.20 -4.78 -1.91
N TYR A 368 11.14 -3.93 -1.46
CA TYR A 368 12.51 -4.38 -1.21
C TYR A 368 12.60 -5.46 -0.13
N ALA A 369 11.81 -5.34 0.93
CA ALA A 369 11.77 -6.36 1.98
C ALA A 369 11.22 -7.70 1.46
N MET A 370 10.19 -7.68 0.61
CA MET A 370 9.64 -8.87 -0.04
C MET A 370 10.68 -9.57 -0.92
N LEU A 371 11.45 -8.82 -1.72
CA LEU A 371 12.54 -9.39 -2.52
C LEU A 371 13.64 -10.01 -1.65
N GLU A 372 14.04 -9.33 -0.58
CA GLU A 372 15.04 -9.83 0.37
C GLU A 372 14.57 -11.13 1.02
N PHE A 373 13.36 -11.16 1.57
CA PHE A 373 12.81 -12.34 2.23
C PHE A 373 12.55 -13.47 1.26
N GLN A 374 12.14 -13.18 0.02
CA GLN A 374 11.93 -14.21 -0.99
C GLN A 374 13.25 -14.88 -1.38
N PHE A 375 14.32 -14.10 -1.52
CA PHE A 375 15.64 -14.67 -1.78
C PHE A 375 16.12 -15.55 -0.63
N LEU A 376 15.89 -15.13 0.63
CA LEU A 376 16.17 -15.97 1.80
C LEU A 376 15.30 -17.23 1.83
N SER A 377 14.04 -17.14 1.42
CA SER A 377 13.12 -18.28 1.31
C SER A 377 13.64 -19.32 0.32
N ILE A 378 14.14 -18.90 -0.85
CA ILE A 378 14.78 -19.81 -1.82
C ILE A 378 15.98 -20.54 -1.20
N ILE A 379 16.81 -19.83 -0.43
CA ILE A 379 17.94 -20.44 0.28
C ILE A 379 17.45 -21.45 1.33
N ARG A 380 16.41 -21.12 2.12
CA ARG A 380 15.82 -22.03 3.11
C ARG A 380 15.32 -23.32 2.46
N GLN A 381 14.57 -23.18 1.36
CA GLN A 381 14.03 -24.33 0.61
C GLN A 381 15.16 -25.23 0.10
N ARG A 382 16.25 -24.65 -0.43
CA ARG A 382 17.41 -25.41 -0.91
C ARG A 382 18.27 -26.01 0.20
N ALA A 383 18.28 -25.43 1.39
CA ALA A 383 19.00 -25.97 2.54
C ALA A 383 18.43 -27.32 3.01
N GLY A 384 17.11 -27.53 2.86
CA GLY A 384 16.42 -28.77 3.23
C GLY A 384 16.74 -29.20 4.67
N ASP A 385 17.07 -30.47 4.87
CA ASP A 385 17.36 -31.06 6.19
C ASP A 385 18.54 -30.41 6.94
N ASP A 386 19.41 -29.66 6.25
CA ASP A 386 20.53 -28.99 6.88
C ASP A 386 20.21 -27.57 7.34
N LEU A 387 18.98 -27.08 7.14
CA LEU A 387 18.57 -25.73 7.58
C LEU A 387 18.85 -25.49 9.07
N GLY A 388 18.59 -26.48 9.93
CA GLY A 388 18.88 -26.40 11.38
C GLY A 388 20.37 -26.27 11.73
N LYS A 389 21.27 -26.48 10.76
CA LYS A 389 22.72 -26.34 10.88
C LYS A 389 23.23 -25.01 10.30
N MET A 390 22.32 -24.18 9.79
CA MET A 390 22.62 -22.89 9.17
C MET A 390 22.00 -21.75 9.98
N GLN A 391 22.60 -20.56 9.90
CA GLN A 391 21.96 -19.31 10.30
C GLN A 391 21.92 -18.38 9.10
N LEU A 392 20.71 -17.97 8.72
CA LEU A 392 20.49 -16.94 7.71
C LEU A 392 20.41 -15.58 8.39
N ARG A 393 21.20 -14.62 7.92
CA ARG A 393 21.22 -13.26 8.46
C ARG A 393 21.38 -12.26 7.34
N ALA A 394 20.68 -11.14 7.44
CA ALA A 394 20.95 -9.99 6.61
C ALA A 394 21.84 -8.99 7.36
N MET A 395 22.96 -8.62 6.76
CA MET A 395 23.88 -7.60 7.29
C MET A 395 23.70 -6.33 6.49
N ARG A 396 23.48 -5.21 7.19
CA ARG A 396 23.21 -3.90 6.59
C ARG A 396 24.37 -2.96 6.85
N LEU A 397 24.85 -2.30 5.81
CA LEU A 397 25.88 -1.28 5.88
C LEU A 397 25.38 0.01 5.25
N ARG A 398 25.41 1.11 5.99
CA ARG A 398 25.12 2.44 5.45
C ARG A 398 26.15 2.81 4.39
N ARG A 399 25.68 3.36 3.27
CA ARG A 399 26.52 3.86 2.18
C ARG A 399 26.09 5.25 1.73
N ALA A 400 27.00 5.97 1.10
CA ALA A 400 26.76 7.27 0.48
C ALA A 400 27.36 7.28 -0.93
N ARG A 401 26.72 7.99 -1.86
CA ARG A 401 27.28 8.18 -3.21
C ARG A 401 28.58 8.98 -3.14
N VAL A 402 29.56 8.62 -3.95
CA VAL A 402 30.84 9.33 -4.07
C VAL A 402 30.61 10.80 -4.41
N ALA A 403 29.67 11.12 -5.30
CA ALA A 403 29.31 12.48 -5.67
C ALA A 403 28.79 13.31 -4.49
N ALA A 404 27.90 12.72 -3.66
CA ALA A 404 27.34 13.41 -2.49
C ALA A 404 28.40 13.68 -1.42
N VAL A 405 29.36 12.76 -1.24
CA VAL A 405 30.51 12.98 -0.34
C VAL A 405 31.48 14.02 -0.94
N GLY A 406 31.64 14.03 -2.26
CA GLY A 406 32.46 15.02 -2.98
C GLY A 406 31.97 16.45 -2.79
N ALA A 407 30.66 16.69 -2.80
CA ALA A 407 30.07 18.01 -2.57
C ALA A 407 30.39 18.60 -1.19
N LEU A 408 30.76 17.77 -0.20
CA LEU A 408 31.18 18.26 1.12
C LEU A 408 32.55 18.94 1.10
N ALA A 409 33.34 18.79 0.03
CA ALA A 409 34.65 19.41 -0.07
C ALA A 409 34.57 20.95 0.04
N GLU A 410 33.52 21.54 -0.54
CA GLU A 410 33.22 22.98 -0.47
C GLU A 410 32.92 23.46 0.97
N GLN A 411 32.54 22.54 1.85
CA GLN A 411 32.24 22.81 3.26
C GLN A 411 33.41 22.44 4.19
N GLY A 412 34.61 22.19 3.66
CA GLY A 412 35.81 21.89 4.46
C GLY A 412 36.10 20.39 4.67
N MET A 413 35.44 19.50 3.92
CA MET A 413 35.76 18.06 3.94
C MET A 413 37.08 17.79 3.20
N ASN A 414 38.14 17.51 3.94
CA ASN A 414 39.43 17.10 3.38
C ASN A 414 39.59 15.57 3.31
N ARG A 415 40.63 15.11 2.60
CA ARG A 415 40.91 13.68 2.40
C ARG A 415 41.07 12.89 3.70
N ILE A 416 41.68 13.47 4.73
CA ILE A 416 41.92 12.80 6.02
C ILE A 416 40.59 12.58 6.75
N ARG A 417 39.78 13.64 6.87
CA ARG A 417 38.44 13.61 7.47
C ARG A 417 37.55 12.60 6.73
N ARG A 418 37.58 12.61 5.39
CA ARG A 418 36.85 11.66 4.55
C ARG A 418 37.23 10.21 4.86
N ASN A 419 38.52 9.89 4.91
CA ASN A 419 38.99 8.52 5.14
C ASN A 419 38.67 7.98 6.55
N LYS A 420 38.36 8.85 7.52
CA LYS A 420 37.93 8.45 8.87
C LYS A 420 36.45 8.05 8.92
N LEU A 421 35.63 8.67 8.08
CA LEU A 421 34.18 8.49 8.04
C LEU A 421 33.74 7.48 6.97
N TRP A 422 34.52 7.29 5.91
CA TRP A 422 34.16 6.45 4.78
C TRP A 422 35.27 5.51 4.31
N VAL A 423 34.86 4.34 3.85
CA VAL A 423 35.69 3.34 3.17
C VAL A 423 35.12 3.12 1.77
N ARG A 424 35.96 2.79 0.78
CA ARG A 424 35.47 2.42 -0.55
C ARG A 424 34.59 1.18 -0.47
N ASP A 425 33.47 1.19 -1.17
CA ASP A 425 32.69 -0.02 -1.36
C ASP A 425 33.44 -0.92 -2.37
N PRO A 426 33.83 -2.15 -1.99
CA PRO A 426 34.58 -3.03 -2.88
C PRO A 426 33.75 -3.59 -4.03
N ASP A 427 32.42 -3.60 -3.91
CA ASP A 427 31.55 -4.19 -4.93
C ASP A 427 30.84 -3.12 -5.80
N ASN A 428 31.01 -1.82 -5.52
CA ASN A 428 30.45 -0.72 -6.33
C ASN A 428 31.25 0.59 -6.16
N ASP A 429 31.84 1.10 -7.23
CA ASP A 429 32.73 2.27 -7.22
C ASP A 429 31.99 3.62 -7.10
N GLU A 430 30.69 3.67 -7.36
CA GLU A 430 29.85 4.86 -7.18
C GLU A 430 29.54 5.14 -5.70
N PHE A 431 29.84 4.20 -4.81
CA PHE A 431 29.49 4.28 -3.39
C PHE A 431 30.70 4.20 -2.45
N LEU A 432 30.53 4.83 -1.29
CA LEU A 432 31.39 4.68 -0.14
C LEU A 432 30.57 4.15 1.03
N LEU A 433 31.13 3.21 1.77
CA LEU A 433 30.55 2.69 3.01
C LEU A 433 30.92 3.61 4.16
N PHE A 434 29.97 3.91 5.05
CA PHE A 434 30.31 4.55 6.31
C PHE A 434 31.16 3.60 7.16
N ALA A 435 32.26 4.10 7.72
CA ALA A 435 33.14 3.31 8.58
C ALA A 435 32.43 2.96 9.91
N GLN A 436 31.63 3.89 10.43
CA GLN A 436 30.84 3.70 11.65
C GLN A 436 29.37 3.43 11.29
N GLN A 437 28.88 2.26 11.69
CA GLN A 437 27.54 1.79 11.39
C GLN A 437 26.53 2.10 12.50
N LEU A 438 26.99 2.18 13.76
CA LEU A 438 26.15 2.53 14.90
C LEU A 438 26.04 4.06 15.05
N PRO A 439 24.84 4.58 15.39
CA PRO A 439 24.66 6.02 15.58
C PRO A 439 25.58 6.61 16.64
N GLN A 440 25.85 5.88 17.72
CA GLN A 440 26.71 6.32 18.82
C GLN A 440 28.17 6.45 18.36
N ASP A 441 28.70 5.43 17.69
CA ASP A 441 30.07 5.44 17.14
C ASP A 441 30.25 6.54 16.10
N PHE A 442 29.22 6.74 15.25
CA PHE A 442 29.23 7.79 14.24
C PHE A 442 29.25 9.18 14.88
N LYS A 443 28.40 9.41 15.88
CA LYS A 443 28.37 10.68 16.62
C LYS A 443 29.72 10.95 17.29
N ALA A 444 30.30 9.97 17.98
CA ALA A 444 31.61 10.10 18.61
C ALA A 444 32.72 10.42 17.60
N MET A 445 32.69 9.77 16.42
CA MET A 445 33.65 10.05 15.34
C MET A 445 33.49 11.48 14.80
N VAL A 446 32.24 11.93 14.59
CA VAL A 446 31.95 13.30 14.12
C VAL A 446 32.42 14.35 15.14
N GLU A 447 32.21 14.11 16.44
CA GLU A 447 32.68 15.00 17.52
C GLU A 447 34.22 15.04 17.60
N MET A 448 34.88 13.89 17.48
CA MET A 448 36.35 13.78 17.47
C MET A 448 37.00 14.55 16.33
N LEU A 449 36.33 14.66 15.18
CA LEU A 449 36.87 15.33 14.00
C LEU A 449 36.83 16.87 14.09
N HIS A 450 36.24 17.44 15.15
CA HIS A 450 36.13 18.89 15.39
C HIS A 450 35.69 19.65 14.13
N LEU A 451 34.58 19.21 13.55
CA LEU A 451 34.06 19.71 12.29
C LEU A 451 33.32 21.04 12.48
N GLU A 452 33.34 21.86 11.44
CA GLU A 452 32.58 23.10 11.38
C GLU A 452 31.07 22.78 11.44
N PRO A 453 30.22 23.59 12.12
CA PRO A 453 28.81 23.23 12.36
C PRO A 453 28.00 22.96 11.08
N ALA A 454 28.28 23.70 10.00
CA ALA A 454 27.64 23.49 8.71
C ALA A 454 28.00 22.12 8.10
N LEU A 455 29.29 21.76 8.13
CA LEU A 455 29.78 20.47 7.64
C LEU A 455 29.23 19.32 8.48
N GLN A 456 29.22 19.47 9.81
CA GLN A 456 28.64 18.50 10.73
C GLN A 456 27.16 18.23 10.41
N LYS A 457 26.37 19.29 10.18
CA LYS A 457 24.94 19.17 9.81
C LYS A 457 24.76 18.42 8.50
N SER A 458 25.57 18.72 7.48
CA SER A 458 25.53 18.04 6.17
C SER A 458 25.90 16.56 6.27
N ILE A 459 26.91 16.22 7.07
CA ILE A 459 27.33 14.83 7.30
C ILE A 459 26.26 14.03 8.06
N LEU A 460 25.67 14.63 9.09
CA LEU A 460 24.57 14.02 9.84
C LEU A 460 23.37 13.76 8.93
N ALA A 461 23.01 14.72 8.08
CA ALA A 461 21.93 14.57 7.10
C ALA A 461 22.22 13.42 6.12
N LEU A 462 23.46 13.31 5.61
CA LEU A 462 23.88 12.21 4.73
C LEU A 462 23.80 10.86 5.44
N TRP A 463 24.23 10.76 6.70
CA TRP A 463 24.18 9.49 7.45
C TRP A 463 22.75 9.06 7.77
N GLN A 464 21.89 10.00 8.16
CA GLN A 464 20.49 9.72 8.48
C GLN A 464 19.70 9.23 7.26
N ARG A 465 19.96 9.81 6.09
CA ARG A 465 19.33 9.45 4.81
C ARG A 465 20.11 8.42 4.00
N ALA A 466 21.18 7.85 4.57
CA ALA A 466 22.05 6.93 3.86
C ALA A 466 21.29 5.67 3.44
N PRO A 467 21.26 5.31 2.14
CA PRO A 467 20.78 4.01 1.72
C PRO A 467 21.64 2.90 2.34
N GLN A 468 21.05 1.71 2.46
CA GLN A 468 21.73 0.56 3.02
C GLN A 468 22.19 -0.37 1.89
N LYS A 469 23.44 -0.80 1.97
CA LYS A 469 23.92 -2.00 1.31
C LYS A 469 23.54 -3.21 2.16
N VAL A 470 22.97 -4.23 1.52
CA VAL A 470 22.52 -5.44 2.20
C VAL A 470 23.31 -6.64 1.72
N PHE A 471 23.84 -7.41 2.66
CA PHE A 471 24.44 -8.71 2.41
C PHE A 471 23.58 -9.80 3.02
N LEU A 472 23.28 -10.83 2.24
CA LEU A 472 22.57 -12.02 2.70
C LEU A 472 23.61 -13.10 3.04
N LEU A 473 23.71 -13.40 4.33
CA LEU A 473 24.73 -14.28 4.89
C LEU A 473 24.11 -15.64 5.23
N VAL A 474 24.66 -16.70 4.65
CA VAL A 474 24.40 -18.08 5.03
C VAL A 474 25.58 -18.56 5.87
N GLN A 475 25.36 -18.74 7.17
CA GLN A 475 26.38 -19.17 8.10
C GLN A 475 26.21 -20.65 8.45
N LEU A 476 27.04 -21.51 7.85
CA LEU A 476 27.08 -22.94 8.13
C LEU A 476 27.85 -23.20 9.42
N ASN A 477 27.24 -23.89 10.38
CA ASN A 477 27.92 -24.30 11.61
C ASN A 477 28.68 -25.61 11.39
N LEU A 478 30.01 -25.54 11.34
CA LEU A 478 30.86 -26.69 11.06
C LEU A 478 30.81 -27.75 12.19
N ASP A 479 30.58 -27.32 13.44
CA ASP A 479 30.50 -28.21 14.59
C ASP A 479 29.21 -29.04 14.58
N LEU A 480 28.11 -28.45 14.12
CA LEU A 480 26.84 -29.17 13.98
C LEU A 480 26.87 -30.12 12.78
N ILE A 481 27.50 -29.71 11.68
CA ILE A 481 27.62 -30.56 10.49
C ILE A 481 28.52 -31.76 10.80
N SER A 482 29.67 -31.55 11.44
CA SER A 482 30.63 -32.62 11.77
C SER A 482 30.05 -33.69 12.70
N ARG A 483 29.10 -33.35 13.58
CA ARG A 483 28.39 -34.33 14.42
C ARG A 483 27.47 -35.27 13.66
N THR A 484 27.09 -34.90 12.44
CA THR A 484 26.12 -35.65 11.63
C THR A 484 26.75 -36.42 10.47
N THR A 485 28.08 -36.40 10.34
CA THR A 485 28.78 -37.05 9.23
C THR A 485 30.18 -37.49 9.63
N THR A 486 30.65 -38.59 9.05
CA THR A 486 32.04 -39.05 9.16
C THR A 486 32.95 -38.34 8.14
N ASN A 487 32.38 -37.74 7.09
CA ASN A 487 33.13 -37.02 6.05
C ASN A 487 32.60 -35.59 5.86
N LEU A 488 33.18 -34.66 6.61
CA LEU A 488 32.77 -33.25 6.59
C LEU A 488 32.91 -32.61 5.20
N ASN A 489 33.97 -32.91 4.45
CA ASN A 489 34.21 -32.31 3.14
C ASN A 489 33.19 -32.76 2.11
N GLN A 490 32.82 -34.05 2.11
CA GLN A 490 31.76 -34.57 1.26
C GLN A 490 30.42 -33.93 1.60
N ARG A 491 30.07 -33.86 2.90
CA ARG A 491 28.79 -33.25 3.32
C ARG A 491 28.71 -31.76 2.99
N LEU A 492 29.80 -31.02 3.16
CA LEU A 492 29.88 -29.62 2.73
C LEU A 492 29.72 -29.50 1.22
N GLY A 493 30.31 -30.41 0.44
CA GLY A 493 30.12 -30.48 -1.01
C GLY A 493 28.65 -30.66 -1.40
N GLU A 494 27.92 -31.58 -0.76
CA GLU A 494 26.48 -31.80 -0.97
C GLU A 494 25.64 -30.57 -0.59
N ILE A 495 25.98 -29.89 0.51
CA ILE A 495 25.33 -28.64 0.91
C ILE A 495 25.56 -27.56 -0.15
N PHE A 496 26.80 -27.38 -0.59
CA PHE A 496 27.15 -26.38 -1.60
C PHE A 496 26.44 -26.63 -2.93
N VAL A 497 26.40 -27.87 -3.40
CA VAL A 497 25.68 -28.26 -4.63
C VAL A 497 24.19 -27.93 -4.53
N ARG A 498 23.53 -28.26 -3.40
CA ARG A 498 22.11 -27.90 -3.20
C ARG A 498 21.89 -26.39 -3.19
N LEU A 499 22.79 -25.65 -2.55
CA LEU A 499 22.81 -24.19 -2.53
C LEU A 499 23.33 -23.57 -3.84
N GLY A 500 23.57 -24.35 -4.90
CA GLY A 500 24.05 -23.83 -6.19
C GLY A 500 25.44 -23.19 -6.13
N THR A 501 26.20 -23.41 -5.05
CA THR A 501 27.52 -22.81 -4.85
C THR A 501 28.63 -23.86 -5.01
N LEU A 502 29.84 -23.39 -5.28
CA LEU A 502 31.07 -24.16 -5.28
C LEU A 502 31.85 -23.90 -3.99
N GLY A 503 32.35 -24.98 -3.37
CA GLY A 503 33.12 -24.89 -2.12
C GLY A 503 34.43 -24.10 -2.26
N PRO A 504 35.04 -23.70 -1.12
CA PRO A 504 36.31 -22.98 -1.11
C PRO A 504 37.39 -23.81 -1.81
N GLY A 505 38.02 -23.25 -2.85
CA GLY A 505 39.04 -23.92 -3.68
C GLY A 505 38.56 -24.46 -5.04
N LYS A 506 37.24 -24.42 -5.32
CA LYS A 506 36.66 -24.79 -6.63
C LYS A 506 36.13 -23.61 -7.44
N LYS A 507 36.32 -22.36 -6.99
CA LYS A 507 36.10 -21.19 -7.85
C LYS A 507 37.03 -21.34 -9.05
N ASN A 508 36.46 -21.37 -10.26
CA ASN A 508 37.23 -21.58 -11.48
C ASN A 508 38.41 -20.61 -11.50
N GLY A 509 39.60 -21.14 -11.72
CA GLY A 509 40.74 -20.36 -12.18
C GLY A 509 40.40 -19.81 -13.55
N THR A 510 39.79 -18.64 -13.59
CA THR A 510 39.78 -17.74 -14.73
C THR A 510 40.11 -16.36 -14.20
N ALA A 511 41.39 -16.19 -13.87
CA ALA A 511 42.04 -14.92 -14.11
C ALA A 511 42.29 -14.83 -15.62
N ALA A 512 41.62 -13.87 -16.25
CA ALA A 512 42.13 -13.13 -17.39
C ALA A 512 41.42 -11.76 -17.37
#